data_AF-A0AAD6EK98-F1
#
_entry.id   AF-A0AAD6EK98-F1
#
_cell.length_a   1.000
_cell.length_b   1.000
_cell.length_c   1.000
_cell.angle_alpha   90.00
_cell.angle_beta   90.00
_cell.angle_gamma   90.00
#
_symmetry.space_group_name_H-M   'P 1'
#
loop_
_entity.id
_entity.type
_entity.pdbx_description
1 polymer ?
#
loop_
_entity_poly.entity_id
_entity_poly.type
_entity_poly.pdbx_seq_one_letter_code
_entity_poly.pdbx_strand_id
1 'polypeptide(L)'
;MKERKRRDFNREASYTSASKGGKGSSRLFLLFAICFSVLVLTIGLSHVRLYEVFHPVLLSAWPITESRLIFTDPSHPLRYSQNSNPTYIKVNHAVLLPDEIVLVTNHHSLLSIPNPDLLKCQYTPPASSHPSRHSLSTKAKLNLSPLSLSTSLVRCPLGPPGFSLSLSTSPQSLHRPFQWDHLAYSALFDPLDNSTVVFAKGFNLRSARISDPARYRCVFRRDLSNPKYIITSPVITAAQEIFRCKTPLTVLNSYYKKMDLPLVSVKTKDRGAIALPSVARPEILKRYRRTQKKKKKHSMCICTMVRNQARFLREWVIYHSRVGVQRWLIYDNNSEDKIEQAVNSLGQSNYSITLHPWPWVKTQEAGFAHCALRARAECEWVGFIDVDEFFYFPNGLTIRDVLKNYSNQPWVGELRTDCHNFGPSGHKKAPENGVVTGYTCRMLAPERHKSIIRPEALNKSLINVVHHFHLREGMRSVNVGQGVMLINHYKYQAWEVFKEKFKRRVATYVADWQDEENVGSKDRAPGLGTKPVEPPDWPYRFCDLNDTGLRDWVVRVFKDPQTGELPW
;
A
#
# COMPACT_ATOMS: atom_id res chain seq x y z
N MET A 1 51.29 20.09 40.29
CA MET A 1 52.36 20.37 41.28
C MET A 1 52.01 19.51 42.50
N LYS A 2 52.59 18.35 42.81
CA LYS A 2 53.96 17.78 42.76
C LYS A 2 53.87 16.35 42.17
N GLU A 3 54.52 16.02 41.05
CA GLU A 3 55.93 15.64 40.84
C GLU A 3 56.38 14.25 41.35
N ARG A 4 56.84 13.43 40.39
CA ARG A 4 57.95 12.43 40.36
C ARG A 4 57.50 11.12 39.68
N LYS A 5 58.24 10.44 38.80
CA LYS A 5 59.56 10.55 38.14
C LYS A 5 59.55 9.44 37.05
N ARG A 6 59.92 9.66 35.78
CA ARG A 6 61.22 9.25 35.13
C ARG A 6 61.81 7.94 35.70
N ARG A 7 62.32 6.94 34.97
CA ARG A 7 62.89 6.85 33.60
C ARG A 7 63.36 5.38 33.35
N ASP A 8 63.41 5.00 32.07
CA ASP A 8 64.41 4.15 31.38
C ASP A 8 64.69 2.69 31.80
N PHE A 9 64.73 1.75 30.84
CA PHE A 9 65.97 1.36 30.11
C PHE A 9 65.73 0.16 29.16
N ASN A 10 66.24 0.29 27.93
CA ASN A 10 66.46 -0.78 26.95
C ASN A 10 67.53 -1.78 27.42
N ARG A 11 67.41 -3.05 27.05
CA ARG A 11 68.57 -3.91 26.75
C ARG A 11 68.17 -5.12 25.90
N GLU A 12 68.69 -5.18 24.68
CA GLU A 12 68.86 -6.40 23.89
C GLU A 12 70.03 -7.22 24.44
N ALA A 13 69.93 -8.56 24.37
CA ALA A 13 71.06 -9.45 24.19
C ALA A 13 70.62 -10.85 23.70
N SER A 14 70.98 -11.11 22.43
CA SER A 14 71.57 -12.32 21.83
C SER A 14 71.05 -13.75 22.12
N TYR A 15 70.90 -14.45 20.99
CA TYR A 15 70.69 -15.88 20.75
C TYR A 15 71.77 -16.82 21.30
N THR A 16 71.33 -18.03 21.69
CA THR A 16 72.04 -19.30 21.45
C THR A 16 71.03 -20.43 21.22
N SER A 17 71.30 -21.24 20.20
CA SER A 17 70.51 -22.39 19.72
C SER A 17 70.68 -23.65 20.57
N ALA A 18 69.61 -24.42 20.76
CA ALA A 18 69.67 -25.85 20.98
C ALA A 18 68.56 -26.55 20.19
N SER A 19 68.95 -27.48 19.32
CA SER A 19 68.07 -28.31 18.53
C SER A 19 67.50 -29.47 19.36
N LYS A 20 66.22 -29.81 19.13
CA LYS A 20 65.72 -31.20 19.07
C LYS A 20 64.28 -31.21 18.56
N GLY A 21 64.05 -32.08 17.58
CA GLY A 21 62.84 -32.11 16.76
C GLY A 21 61.55 -32.50 17.50
N GLY A 22 60.45 -32.01 16.96
CA GLY A 22 59.10 -32.43 17.27
C GLY A 22 58.23 -32.34 16.03
N LYS A 23 58.27 -33.38 15.18
CA LYS A 23 57.31 -33.63 14.10
C LYS A 23 55.92 -33.83 14.70
N GLY A 24 55.26 -32.74 15.08
CA GLY A 24 53.92 -32.75 15.69
C GLY A 24 53.15 -31.46 15.49
N SER A 25 53.84 -30.34 15.27
CA SER A 25 53.21 -29.02 15.13
C SER A 25 52.59 -28.78 13.73
N SER A 26 53.13 -29.40 12.67
CA SER A 26 52.63 -29.20 11.30
C SER A 26 51.24 -29.79 11.06
N ARG A 27 50.91 -30.95 11.66
CA ARG A 27 49.57 -31.55 11.53
C ARG A 27 48.51 -30.77 12.32
N LEU A 28 48.87 -30.20 13.47
CA LEU A 28 47.95 -29.39 14.26
C LEU A 28 47.65 -28.04 13.58
N PHE A 29 48.67 -27.42 12.96
CA PHE A 29 48.47 -26.23 12.15
C PHE A 29 47.65 -26.51 10.88
N LEU A 30 47.87 -27.66 10.23
CA LEU A 30 47.06 -28.06 9.07
C LEU A 30 45.60 -28.33 9.47
N LEU A 31 45.37 -29.00 10.60
CA LEU A 31 44.03 -29.22 11.16
C LEU A 31 43.35 -27.90 11.54
N PHE A 32 44.08 -26.97 12.15
CA PHE A 32 43.53 -25.64 12.48
C PHE A 32 43.21 -24.83 11.22
N ALA A 33 44.06 -24.87 10.20
CA ALA A 33 43.82 -24.22 8.92
C ALA A 33 42.64 -24.86 8.16
N ILE A 34 42.50 -26.19 8.21
CA ILE A 34 41.36 -26.90 7.62
C ILE A 34 40.08 -26.56 8.39
N CYS A 35 40.08 -26.63 9.73
CA CYS A 35 38.91 -26.24 10.53
C CYS A 35 38.53 -24.77 10.35
N PHE A 36 39.50 -23.85 10.23
CA PHE A 36 39.24 -22.44 9.97
C PHE A 36 38.71 -22.23 8.54
N SER A 37 39.22 -22.96 7.55
CA SER A 37 38.72 -22.90 6.17
C SER A 37 37.30 -23.47 6.06
N VAL A 38 36.98 -24.55 6.78
CA VAL A 38 35.64 -25.12 6.87
C VAL A 38 34.71 -24.18 7.65
N LEU A 39 35.18 -23.50 8.70
CA LEU A 39 34.40 -22.49 9.42
C LEU A 39 34.14 -21.25 8.56
N VAL A 40 35.10 -20.81 7.77
CA VAL A 40 34.93 -19.69 6.82
C VAL A 40 34.06 -20.11 5.63
N LEU A 41 34.10 -21.37 5.20
CA LEU A 41 33.17 -21.93 4.21
C LEU A 41 31.76 -22.11 4.77
N THR A 42 31.58 -22.52 6.03
CA THR A 42 30.25 -22.64 6.64
C THR A 42 29.67 -21.28 7.00
N ILE A 43 30.48 -20.31 7.47
CA ILE A 43 30.08 -18.91 7.66
C ILE A 43 29.84 -18.23 6.30
N GLY A 44 30.66 -18.55 5.29
CA GLY A 44 30.49 -18.11 3.90
C GLY A 44 29.20 -18.66 3.30
N LEU A 45 28.90 -19.95 3.49
CA LEU A 45 27.68 -20.63 3.01
C LEU A 45 26.42 -20.27 3.84
N SER A 46 26.57 -19.85 5.09
CA SER A 46 25.45 -19.31 5.90
C SER A 46 25.25 -17.80 5.72
N HIS A 47 26.24 -17.07 5.19
CA HIS A 47 26.10 -15.72 4.65
C HIS A 47 25.78 -15.65 3.15
N VAL A 48 25.90 -16.77 2.42
CA VAL A 48 25.05 -17.02 1.24
C VAL A 48 23.65 -17.29 1.77
N ARG A 49 23.00 -16.22 2.26
CA ARG A 49 21.56 -16.15 2.21
C ARG A 49 21.18 -16.57 0.80
N LEU A 50 20.37 -17.61 0.71
CA LEU A 50 19.51 -17.89 -0.44
C LEU A 50 18.85 -16.56 -0.81
N TYR A 51 19.50 -15.84 -1.73
CA TYR A 51 18.89 -14.77 -2.47
C TYR A 51 17.91 -15.51 -3.35
N GLU A 52 16.66 -15.55 -2.90
CA GLU A 52 15.53 -16.00 -3.70
C GLU A 52 15.63 -15.31 -5.06
N VAL A 53 15.95 -16.11 -6.06
CA VAL A 53 15.88 -15.72 -7.45
C VAL A 53 14.40 -15.58 -7.73
N PHE A 54 13.93 -14.34 -7.69
CA PHE A 54 12.57 -13.99 -8.06
C PHE A 54 12.32 -14.42 -9.51
N HIS A 55 11.45 -15.41 -9.71
CA HIS A 55 10.94 -15.77 -11.01
C HIS A 55 9.66 -14.96 -11.28
N PRO A 56 9.66 -14.01 -12.22
CA PRO A 56 8.43 -13.31 -12.58
C PRO A 56 7.43 -14.29 -13.19
N VAL A 57 6.17 -14.16 -12.79
CA VAL A 57 5.03 -14.88 -13.36
C VAL A 57 4.97 -14.59 -14.87
N LEU A 58 5.39 -15.56 -15.68
CA LEU A 58 5.10 -15.62 -17.11
C LEU A 58 3.69 -16.19 -17.27
N LEU A 59 2.69 -15.32 -17.39
CA LEU A 59 1.43 -15.70 -18.03
C LEU A 59 1.64 -15.59 -19.54
N SER A 60 1.58 -16.74 -20.22
CA SER A 60 1.73 -16.89 -21.66
C SER A 60 0.72 -16.00 -22.41
N ALA A 61 1.22 -15.02 -23.15
CA ALA A 61 0.43 -14.24 -24.10
C ALA A 61 -0.02 -15.15 -25.26
N TRP A 62 -1.33 -15.23 -25.49
CA TRP A 62 -1.89 -15.88 -26.68
C TRP A 62 -1.67 -14.99 -27.93
N PRO A 63 -1.56 -15.57 -29.14
CA PRO A 63 -1.07 -14.84 -30.31
C PRO A 63 -2.05 -13.76 -30.78
N ILE A 64 -1.49 -12.60 -31.12
CA ILE A 64 -2.20 -11.48 -31.77
C ILE A 64 -2.31 -11.81 -33.26
N THR A 65 -3.53 -12.02 -33.76
CA THR A 65 -3.81 -12.01 -35.21
C THR A 65 -4.18 -10.58 -35.64
N GLU A 66 -3.42 -10.04 -36.59
CA GLU A 66 -3.77 -8.79 -37.29
C GLU A 66 -4.97 -9.00 -38.20
N SER A 67 -5.93 -8.06 -38.22
CA SER A 67 -6.58 -7.62 -39.48
C SER A 67 -7.58 -6.46 -39.30
N ARG A 68 -7.31 -5.41 -40.10
CA ARG A 68 -8.20 -4.52 -40.89
C ARG A 68 -9.44 -3.89 -40.24
N LEU A 69 -9.38 -2.56 -40.12
CA LEU A 69 -10.50 -1.64 -39.87
C LEU A 69 -11.44 -1.62 -41.09
N ILE A 70 -12.70 -1.96 -40.90
CA ILE A 70 -13.78 -1.65 -41.84
C ILE A 70 -14.70 -0.65 -41.13
N PHE A 71 -14.76 0.57 -41.67
CA PHE A 71 -15.74 1.58 -41.28
C PHE A 71 -17.05 1.29 -42.03
N THR A 72 -18.17 1.22 -41.31
CA THR A 72 -19.50 1.32 -41.91
C THR A 72 -20.21 2.58 -41.42
N ASP A 73 -20.81 3.25 -42.38
CA ASP A 73 -21.47 4.56 -42.36
C ASP A 73 -22.87 4.48 -41.68
N PRO A 74 -23.32 5.47 -40.88
CA PRO A 74 -24.63 5.43 -40.25
C PRO A 74 -25.68 6.19 -41.08
N SER A 75 -26.61 5.48 -41.71
CA SER A 75 -27.84 6.06 -42.26
C SER A 75 -28.93 6.23 -41.18
N HIS A 76 -29.46 7.45 -41.08
CA HIS A 76 -30.50 8.00 -40.20
C HIS A 76 -31.95 7.44 -40.46
N PRO A 77 -33.03 7.88 -39.75
CA PRO A 77 -33.52 7.36 -38.47
C PRO A 77 -35.04 7.02 -38.48
N LEU A 78 -35.57 6.37 -37.44
CA LEU A 78 -37.03 6.37 -37.18
C LEU A 78 -37.32 6.99 -35.81
N ARG A 79 -38.09 8.08 -35.85
CA ARG A 79 -38.55 8.88 -34.72
C ARG A 79 -39.60 8.11 -33.91
N TYR A 80 -39.39 8.00 -32.61
CA TYR A 80 -40.49 7.97 -31.65
C TYR A 80 -40.18 8.95 -30.52
N SER A 81 -41.13 9.84 -30.28
CA SER A 81 -41.07 10.93 -29.31
C SER A 81 -41.33 10.39 -27.91
N GLN A 82 -40.34 10.51 -27.01
CA GLN A 82 -40.58 10.69 -25.58
C GLN A 82 -39.56 11.69 -25.01
N ASN A 83 -40.09 12.80 -24.51
CA ASN A 83 -39.35 13.82 -23.79
C ASN A 83 -38.83 13.27 -22.45
N SER A 84 -37.58 12.83 -22.46
CA SER A 84 -36.64 12.99 -21.35
C SER A 84 -35.26 12.94 -21.97
N ASN A 85 -34.46 14.00 -21.91
CA ASN A 85 -33.08 13.93 -22.38
C ASN A 85 -32.36 12.92 -21.47
N PRO A 86 -31.93 11.74 -21.97
CA PRO A 86 -31.24 10.79 -21.12
C PRO A 86 -29.89 11.40 -20.72
N THR A 87 -29.66 11.55 -19.42
CA THR A 87 -28.36 11.96 -18.88
C THR A 87 -27.34 10.87 -19.18
N TYR A 88 -26.60 11.05 -20.27
CA TYR A 88 -25.62 10.07 -20.74
C TYR A 88 -24.35 10.11 -19.89
N ILE A 89 -23.98 8.98 -19.29
CA ILE A 89 -22.67 8.86 -18.65
C ILE A 89 -21.63 8.54 -19.71
N LYS A 90 -20.66 9.43 -19.87
CA LYS A 90 -19.47 9.14 -20.66
C LYS A 90 -18.51 8.28 -19.84
N VAL A 91 -18.38 7.00 -20.23
CA VAL A 91 -17.31 6.14 -19.73
C VAL A 91 -16.03 6.48 -20.48
N ASN A 92 -15.00 6.93 -19.77
CA ASN A 92 -13.74 7.32 -20.39
C ASN A 92 -12.85 6.11 -20.64
N HIS A 93 -12.78 5.19 -19.67
CA HIS A 93 -11.95 4.00 -19.72
C HIS A 93 -12.58 2.86 -18.94
N ALA A 94 -12.22 1.63 -19.28
CA ALA A 94 -12.52 0.43 -18.51
C ALA A 94 -11.22 -0.30 -18.19
N VAL A 95 -11.12 -0.84 -16.99
CA VAL A 95 -9.99 -1.62 -16.51
C VAL A 95 -10.50 -2.97 -16.03
N LEU A 96 -9.94 -4.05 -16.57
CA LEU A 96 -10.23 -5.41 -16.14
C LEU A 96 -9.37 -5.74 -14.94
N LEU A 97 -10.01 -5.98 -13.79
CA LEU A 97 -9.40 -6.56 -12.59
C LEU A 97 -9.65 -8.09 -12.60
N PRO A 98 -8.98 -8.87 -11.73
CA PRO A 98 -9.18 -10.32 -11.66
C PRO A 98 -10.63 -10.75 -11.36
N ASP A 99 -11.36 -9.94 -10.57
CA ASP A 99 -12.69 -10.25 -10.05
C ASP A 99 -13.80 -9.33 -10.56
N GLU A 100 -13.47 -8.22 -11.23
CA GLU A 100 -14.42 -7.20 -11.65
C GLU A 100 -13.89 -6.31 -12.79
N ILE A 101 -14.76 -5.51 -13.39
CA ILE A 101 -14.39 -4.42 -14.30
C ILE A 101 -14.64 -3.08 -13.61
N VAL A 102 -13.62 -2.23 -13.59
CA VAL A 102 -13.72 -0.85 -13.10
C VAL A 102 -13.85 0.10 -14.28
N LEU A 103 -14.97 0.82 -14.32
CA LEU A 103 -15.25 1.88 -15.26
C LEU A 103 -14.84 3.22 -14.67
N VAL A 104 -14.03 3.97 -15.40
CA VAL A 104 -13.58 5.31 -15.03
C VAL A 104 -14.45 6.32 -15.75
N THR A 105 -15.22 7.10 -14.99
CA THR A 105 -16.16 8.09 -15.52
C THR A 105 -15.82 9.50 -15.01
N ASN A 106 -16.35 10.53 -15.67
CA ASN A 106 -16.25 11.89 -15.14
C ASN A 106 -17.18 12.06 -13.94
N HIS A 107 -16.66 12.62 -12.84
CA HIS A 107 -17.42 12.84 -11.61
C HIS A 107 -18.69 13.68 -11.85
N HIS A 108 -18.59 14.74 -12.66
CA HIS A 108 -19.72 15.62 -12.96
C HIS A 108 -20.88 14.89 -13.66
N SER A 109 -20.59 13.90 -14.50
CA SER A 109 -21.63 13.12 -15.20
C SER A 109 -22.45 12.24 -14.27
N LEU A 110 -21.89 11.84 -13.12
CA LEU A 110 -22.60 11.01 -12.13
C LEU A 110 -23.45 11.85 -11.17
N LEU A 111 -23.01 13.08 -10.84
CA LEU A 111 -23.79 14.00 -10.01
C LEU A 111 -25.08 14.46 -10.70
N SER A 112 -25.15 14.38 -12.03
CA SER A 112 -26.36 14.69 -12.81
C SER A 112 -27.43 13.60 -12.75
N ILE A 113 -27.21 12.50 -12.03
CA ILE A 113 -28.14 11.37 -11.96
C ILE A 113 -28.95 11.47 -10.65
N PRO A 114 -30.29 11.47 -10.73
CA PRO A 114 -31.15 11.60 -9.55
C PRO A 114 -30.94 10.49 -8.52
N ASN A 115 -30.60 9.28 -8.98
CA ASN A 115 -30.33 8.14 -8.11
C ASN A 115 -29.21 7.26 -8.71
N PRO A 116 -27.94 7.52 -8.36
CA PRO A 116 -26.79 6.74 -8.82
C PRO A 116 -26.92 5.25 -8.48
N ASP A 117 -27.57 4.88 -7.37
CA ASP A 117 -27.73 3.49 -6.95
C ASP A 117 -28.58 2.64 -7.91
N LEU A 118 -29.25 3.27 -8.88
CA LEU A 118 -29.99 2.58 -9.96
C LEU A 118 -29.12 2.24 -11.18
N LEU A 119 -27.84 2.59 -11.17
CA LEU A 119 -26.93 2.24 -12.27
C LEU A 119 -26.79 0.72 -12.39
N LYS A 120 -26.98 0.21 -13.61
CA LYS A 120 -26.85 -1.21 -13.92
C LYS A 120 -25.78 -1.46 -14.96
N CYS A 121 -24.95 -2.46 -14.70
CA CYS A 121 -24.03 -3.04 -15.67
C CYS A 121 -24.82 -4.01 -16.55
N GLN A 122 -24.85 -3.76 -17.86
CA GLN A 122 -25.56 -4.54 -18.85
C GLN A 122 -24.57 -5.37 -19.67
N TYR A 123 -24.85 -6.66 -19.83
CA TYR A 123 -24.03 -7.58 -20.60
C TYR A 123 -24.82 -8.03 -21.83
N THR A 124 -24.28 -7.73 -23.01
CA THR A 124 -24.88 -8.11 -24.29
C THR A 124 -24.01 -9.17 -24.97
N PRO A 125 -24.61 -10.25 -25.49
CA PRO A 125 -23.85 -11.29 -26.18
C PRO A 125 -23.38 -10.82 -27.57
N PRO A 126 -22.42 -11.52 -28.21
CA PRO A 126 -21.99 -11.20 -29.58
C PRO A 126 -23.15 -11.29 -30.57
N ALA A 127 -23.17 -10.41 -31.58
CA ALA A 127 -24.22 -10.36 -32.61
C ALA A 127 -24.40 -11.68 -33.40
N SER A 128 -23.40 -12.57 -33.38
CA SER A 128 -23.45 -13.90 -34.03
C SER A 128 -24.10 -15.00 -33.20
N SER A 129 -24.60 -14.69 -32.00
CA SER A 129 -25.26 -15.66 -31.12
C SER A 129 -26.79 -15.59 -31.26
N HIS A 130 -27.46 -16.75 -31.19
CA HIS A 130 -28.90 -16.86 -31.36
C HIS A 130 -29.66 -15.81 -30.51
N PRO A 131 -30.76 -15.24 -31.03
CA PRO A 131 -31.56 -14.19 -30.35
C PRO A 131 -32.20 -14.61 -29.02
N SER A 132 -31.98 -15.86 -28.57
CA SER A 132 -32.44 -16.41 -27.29
C SER A 132 -31.50 -16.15 -26.11
N ARG A 133 -30.29 -15.61 -26.29
CA ARG A 133 -29.44 -15.18 -25.15
C ARG A 133 -29.86 -13.78 -24.69
N HIS A 134 -30.71 -13.72 -23.67
CA HIS A 134 -31.15 -12.48 -23.04
C HIS A 134 -29.97 -11.64 -22.51
N SER A 135 -30.08 -10.31 -22.62
CA SER A 135 -29.15 -9.37 -21.98
C SER A 135 -29.24 -9.49 -20.47
N LEU A 136 -28.11 -9.71 -19.79
CA LEU A 136 -28.07 -9.76 -18.32
C LEU A 136 -27.85 -8.35 -17.77
N SER A 137 -28.50 -8.03 -16.65
CA SER A 137 -28.26 -6.78 -15.93
C SER A 137 -27.92 -7.05 -14.47
N THR A 138 -26.91 -6.36 -13.97
CA THR A 138 -26.48 -6.44 -12.56
C THR A 138 -26.37 -5.05 -11.98
N LYS A 139 -26.56 -4.92 -10.66
CA LYS A 139 -26.40 -3.63 -9.98
C LYS A 139 -24.93 -3.20 -10.02
N ALA A 140 -24.66 -1.97 -10.44
CA ALA A 140 -23.32 -1.40 -10.38
C ALA A 140 -23.01 -0.94 -8.95
N LYS A 141 -21.77 -1.13 -8.51
CA LYS A 141 -21.29 -0.55 -7.25
C LYS A 141 -20.57 0.76 -7.55
N LEU A 142 -21.01 1.83 -6.92
CA LEU A 142 -20.41 3.16 -7.06
C LEU A 142 -19.49 3.43 -5.89
N ASN A 143 -18.25 3.81 -6.20
CA ASN A 143 -17.34 4.34 -5.20
C ASN A 143 -17.07 5.80 -5.55
N LEU A 144 -17.80 6.70 -4.90
CA LEU A 144 -17.60 8.13 -5.02
C LEU A 144 -16.44 8.53 -4.09
N SER A 145 -15.36 9.06 -4.67
CA SER A 145 -14.34 9.70 -3.83
C SER A 145 -14.79 11.13 -3.52
N PRO A 146 -14.92 11.53 -2.24
CA PRO A 146 -15.24 12.92 -1.89
C PRO A 146 -14.13 13.92 -2.23
N LEU A 147 -12.96 13.45 -2.72
CA LEU A 147 -11.77 14.27 -2.98
C LEU A 147 -11.32 14.27 -4.44
N SER A 148 -11.73 13.31 -5.27
CA SER A 148 -11.45 13.36 -6.71
C SER A 148 -12.55 14.15 -7.39
N LEU A 149 -12.29 15.43 -7.64
CA LEU A 149 -13.20 16.33 -8.36
C LEU A 149 -13.37 15.94 -9.84
N SER A 150 -12.53 15.04 -10.37
CA SER A 150 -12.47 14.74 -11.80
C SER A 150 -12.92 13.33 -12.18
N THR A 151 -12.74 12.33 -11.31
CA THR A 151 -12.96 10.92 -11.68
C THR A 151 -13.72 10.14 -10.64
N SER A 152 -14.73 9.41 -11.09
CA SER A 152 -15.45 8.44 -10.28
C SER A 152 -15.24 7.04 -10.83
N LEU A 153 -15.40 6.05 -9.94
CA LEU A 153 -15.21 4.65 -10.27
C LEU A 153 -16.56 3.94 -10.14
N VAL A 154 -16.99 3.31 -11.24
CA VAL A 154 -18.17 2.43 -11.26
C VAL A 154 -17.66 1.01 -11.44
N ARG A 155 -18.17 0.08 -10.64
CA ARG A 155 -17.72 -1.31 -10.63
C ARG A 155 -18.81 -2.22 -11.15
N CYS A 156 -18.41 -3.11 -12.03
CA CYS A 156 -19.25 -4.12 -12.63
C CYS A 156 -18.64 -5.50 -12.36
N PRO A 157 -19.43 -6.51 -11.96
CA PRO A 157 -18.93 -7.87 -11.87
C PRO A 157 -18.45 -8.36 -13.25
N LEU A 158 -17.68 -9.45 -13.28
CA LEU A 158 -17.33 -10.05 -14.57
C LEU A 158 -18.59 -10.62 -15.23
N GLY A 159 -18.80 -10.21 -16.49
CA GLY A 159 -19.84 -10.79 -17.34
C GLY A 159 -19.45 -12.18 -17.86
N PRO A 160 -20.40 -12.93 -18.44
CA PRO A 160 -20.08 -14.20 -19.08
C PRO A 160 -19.05 -14.03 -20.21
N PRO A 161 -18.21 -15.04 -20.49
CA PRO A 161 -17.21 -14.96 -21.54
C PRO A 161 -17.81 -14.57 -22.91
N GLY A 162 -17.18 -13.60 -23.58
CA GLY A 162 -17.61 -13.10 -24.89
C GLY A 162 -18.72 -12.04 -24.86
N PHE A 163 -19.31 -11.73 -23.70
CA PHE A 163 -20.29 -10.65 -23.61
C PHE A 163 -19.59 -9.29 -23.58
N SER A 164 -20.21 -8.28 -24.19
CA SER A 164 -19.78 -6.89 -24.08
C SER A 164 -20.49 -6.19 -22.92
N LEU A 165 -19.75 -5.35 -22.20
CA LEU A 165 -20.27 -4.57 -21.08
C LEU A 165 -20.69 -3.18 -21.58
N SER A 166 -21.89 -2.76 -21.20
CA SER A 166 -22.37 -1.38 -21.28
C SER A 166 -22.96 -0.95 -19.94
N LEU A 167 -23.16 0.35 -19.76
CA LEU A 167 -23.81 0.91 -18.58
C LEU A 167 -25.23 1.33 -18.97
N SER A 168 -26.21 1.15 -18.09
CA SER A 168 -27.63 1.40 -18.42
C SER A 168 -27.96 2.81 -18.93
N THR A 169 -27.12 3.79 -18.61
CA THR A 169 -27.22 5.20 -19.06
C THR A 169 -26.23 5.55 -20.16
N SER A 170 -25.54 4.56 -20.72
CA SER A 170 -24.52 4.70 -21.75
C SER A 170 -24.59 3.54 -22.75
N PRO A 171 -25.31 3.67 -23.88
CA PRO A 171 -25.39 2.64 -24.92
C PRO A 171 -24.05 2.30 -25.60
N GLN A 172 -22.96 3.00 -25.29
CA GLN A 172 -21.65 2.70 -25.86
C GLN A 172 -21.10 1.41 -25.27
N SER A 173 -20.99 0.37 -26.11
CA SER A 173 -20.30 -0.86 -25.77
C SER A 173 -18.83 -0.58 -25.47
N LEU A 174 -18.34 -1.09 -24.35
CA LEU A 174 -16.94 -0.95 -23.98
C LEU A 174 -16.10 -1.89 -24.84
N HIS A 175 -15.39 -1.31 -25.81
CA HIS A 175 -14.42 -2.06 -26.60
C HIS A 175 -13.13 -2.23 -25.79
N ARG A 176 -12.87 -3.46 -25.34
CA ARG A 176 -11.62 -3.98 -24.74
C ARG A 176 -11.11 -3.19 -23.51
N PRO A 177 -11.40 -3.64 -22.28
CA PRO A 177 -10.84 -3.02 -21.08
C PRO A 177 -9.31 -3.16 -21.02
N PHE A 178 -8.64 -2.19 -20.41
CA PHE A 178 -7.20 -2.26 -20.12
C PHE A 178 -6.91 -3.31 -19.06
N GLN A 179 -5.80 -4.02 -19.21
CA GLN A 179 -5.35 -4.99 -18.20
C GLN A 179 -4.76 -4.26 -16.99
N TRP A 180 -5.12 -4.69 -15.78
CA TRP A 180 -4.69 -4.03 -14.54
C TRP A 180 -3.19 -4.14 -14.27
N ASP A 181 -2.53 -5.19 -14.75
CA ASP A 181 -1.11 -5.48 -14.58
C ASP A 181 -0.21 -4.76 -15.61
N HIS A 182 -0.81 -4.04 -16.56
CA HIS A 182 -0.12 -3.25 -17.57
C HIS A 182 -0.83 -1.90 -17.76
N LEU A 183 -0.72 -1.02 -16.75
CA LEU A 183 -1.52 0.20 -16.66
C LEU A 183 -0.82 1.28 -15.84
N ALA A 184 -0.85 2.53 -16.32
CA ALA A 184 -0.67 3.71 -15.48
C ALA A 184 -2.03 4.08 -14.84
N TYR A 185 -2.15 3.84 -13.54
CA TYR A 185 -3.46 3.76 -12.87
C TYR A 185 -3.78 4.96 -11.98
N SER A 186 -2.77 5.67 -11.45
CA SER A 186 -2.96 6.89 -10.67
C SER A 186 -1.81 7.88 -10.89
N ALA A 187 -2.05 9.17 -10.64
CA ALA A 187 -1.00 10.17 -10.64
C ALA A 187 -1.29 11.31 -9.66
N LEU A 188 -0.23 11.89 -9.12
CA LEU A 188 -0.28 13.07 -8.26
C LEU A 188 0.64 14.16 -8.80
N PHE A 189 0.22 15.41 -8.72
CA PHE A 189 1.14 16.53 -8.85
C PHE A 189 1.78 16.86 -7.48
N ASP A 190 3.11 16.85 -7.42
CA ASP A 190 3.88 17.23 -6.24
C ASP A 190 4.29 18.71 -6.34
N PRO A 191 3.67 19.61 -5.54
CA PRO A 191 3.97 21.04 -5.59
C PRO A 191 5.30 21.41 -4.90
N LEU A 192 5.98 20.47 -4.24
CA LEU A 192 7.25 20.74 -3.57
C LEU A 192 8.39 20.94 -4.57
N ASP A 193 8.40 20.14 -5.63
CA ASP A 193 9.43 20.15 -6.68
C ASP A 193 8.84 20.29 -8.09
N ASN A 194 7.54 20.61 -8.19
CA ASN A 194 6.79 20.75 -9.44
C ASN A 194 6.96 19.52 -10.36
N SER A 195 6.84 18.33 -9.77
CA SER A 195 6.92 17.06 -10.48
C SER A 195 5.58 16.34 -10.51
N THR A 196 5.43 15.40 -11.45
CA THR A 196 4.25 14.53 -11.53
C THR A 196 4.69 13.13 -11.12
N VAL A 197 4.10 12.59 -10.06
CA VAL A 197 4.32 11.21 -9.62
C VAL A 197 3.27 10.34 -10.26
N VAL A 198 3.69 9.35 -11.03
CA VAL A 198 2.83 8.40 -11.75
C VAL A 198 2.98 7.03 -11.11
N PHE A 199 1.85 6.40 -10.84
CA PHE A 199 1.76 5.04 -10.32
C PHE A 199 1.39 4.10 -11.46
N ALA A 200 2.25 3.12 -11.75
CA ALA A 200 2.11 2.28 -12.94
C ALA A 200 2.65 0.85 -12.76
N LYS A 201 1.91 -0.11 -13.34
CA LYS A 201 2.26 -1.53 -13.47
C LYS A 201 2.69 -1.88 -14.89
N GLY A 202 3.43 -2.99 -15.04
CA GLY A 202 3.84 -3.54 -16.35
C GLY A 202 5.33 -3.43 -16.67
N PHE A 203 6.14 -2.83 -15.80
CA PHE A 203 7.60 -2.77 -15.95
C PHE A 203 8.37 -3.71 -15.03
N ASN A 204 7.68 -4.40 -14.10
CA ASN A 204 8.24 -5.41 -13.18
C ASN A 204 9.53 -4.98 -12.48
N LEU A 205 9.55 -3.74 -11.95
CA LEU A 205 10.72 -3.23 -11.22
C LEU A 205 10.89 -3.98 -9.89
N ARG A 206 12.16 -4.16 -9.49
CA ARG A 206 12.52 -4.88 -8.27
C ARG A 206 12.01 -4.17 -7.02
N SER A 207 11.55 -4.94 -6.04
CA SER A 207 11.15 -4.42 -4.72
C SER A 207 12.32 -3.73 -4.01
N ALA A 208 12.01 -2.66 -3.29
CA ALA A 208 12.95 -1.87 -2.47
C ALA A 208 14.21 -1.36 -3.19
N ARG A 209 14.21 -1.29 -4.54
CA ARG A 209 15.38 -0.89 -5.33
C ARG A 209 15.04 0.20 -6.34
N ILE A 210 15.99 1.13 -6.51
CA ILE A 210 15.94 2.15 -7.56
C ILE A 210 16.22 1.47 -8.91
N SER A 211 15.44 1.82 -9.93
CA SER A 211 15.72 1.52 -11.33
C SER A 211 16.37 2.71 -12.02
N ASP A 212 17.07 2.48 -13.12
CA ASP A 212 17.66 3.55 -13.92
C ASP A 212 16.55 4.43 -14.57
N PRO A 213 16.36 5.68 -14.12
CA PRO A 213 15.34 6.56 -14.67
C PRO A 213 15.62 6.94 -16.13
N ALA A 214 16.87 6.84 -16.59
CA ALA A 214 17.24 7.17 -17.97
C ALA A 214 16.60 6.24 -19.00
N ARG A 215 16.12 5.05 -18.60
CA ARG A 215 15.43 4.09 -19.47
C ARG A 215 13.98 4.48 -19.78
N TYR A 216 13.42 5.47 -19.10
CA TYR A 216 12.00 5.79 -19.16
C TYR A 216 11.72 7.25 -19.57
N ARG A 217 10.51 7.47 -20.09
CA ARG A 217 9.94 8.78 -20.45
C ARG A 217 8.50 8.83 -19.98
N CYS A 218 8.09 9.97 -19.44
CA CYS A 218 6.67 10.22 -19.17
C CYS A 218 6.00 10.83 -20.39
N VAL A 219 4.73 10.52 -20.57
CA VAL A 219 3.93 10.90 -21.73
C VAL A 219 2.66 11.55 -21.22
N PHE A 220 2.46 12.83 -21.55
CA PHE A 220 1.28 13.61 -21.19
C PHE A 220 0.41 13.76 -22.44
N ARG A 221 -0.86 13.36 -22.35
CA ARG A 221 -1.81 13.36 -23.48
C ARG A 221 -3.09 14.10 -23.10
N ARG A 222 -3.42 15.17 -23.82
CA ARG A 222 -4.70 15.91 -23.64
C ARG A 222 -5.82 15.30 -24.46
N ASP A 223 -5.55 15.03 -25.73
CA ASP A 223 -6.50 14.42 -26.65
C ASP A 223 -6.09 12.98 -26.96
N LEU A 224 -7.00 12.05 -26.70
CA LEU A 224 -6.79 10.62 -26.94
C LEU A 224 -6.85 10.28 -28.44
N SER A 225 -7.53 11.10 -29.24
CA SER A 225 -7.80 10.87 -30.66
C SER A 225 -6.74 11.46 -31.61
N ASN A 226 -5.95 12.42 -31.15
CA ASN A 226 -4.95 13.09 -31.98
C ASN A 226 -3.52 13.00 -31.39
N PRO A 227 -2.59 12.29 -32.07
CA PRO A 227 -1.22 12.09 -31.60
C PRO A 227 -0.36 13.36 -31.56
N LYS A 228 -0.80 14.46 -32.20
CA LYS A 228 -0.07 15.75 -32.18
C LYS A 228 -0.08 16.44 -30.81
N TYR A 229 -0.96 16.04 -29.88
CA TYR A 229 -1.05 16.62 -28.53
C TYR A 229 -0.35 15.79 -27.45
N ILE A 230 0.74 15.11 -27.82
CA ILE A 230 1.56 14.31 -26.93
C ILE A 230 2.81 15.09 -26.52
N ILE A 231 2.98 15.30 -25.22
CA ILE A 231 4.18 15.94 -24.65
C ILE A 231 4.95 14.87 -23.88
N THR A 232 6.25 14.74 -24.15
CA THR A 232 7.10 13.80 -23.39
C THR A 232 8.02 14.55 -22.44
N SER A 233 8.35 13.92 -21.31
CA SER A 233 9.25 14.51 -20.31
C SER A 233 10.18 13.45 -19.69
N PRO A 234 11.33 13.87 -19.13
CA PRO A 234 12.23 12.95 -18.46
C PRO A 234 11.65 12.44 -17.13
N VAL A 235 11.93 11.17 -16.84
CA VAL A 235 11.77 10.58 -15.51
C VAL A 235 12.96 11.02 -14.64
N ILE A 236 12.66 11.42 -13.41
CA ILE A 236 13.60 11.85 -12.36
C ILE A 236 13.99 10.64 -11.50
N THR A 237 13.01 9.85 -11.07
CA THR A 237 13.23 8.60 -10.32
C THR A 237 12.24 7.54 -10.77
N ALA A 238 12.68 6.28 -10.81
CA ALA A 238 11.84 5.13 -11.07
C ALA A 238 12.14 4.05 -10.02
N ALA A 239 11.14 3.59 -9.29
CA ALA A 239 11.28 2.50 -8.33
C ALA A 239 9.93 1.85 -8.05
N GLN A 240 9.90 0.53 -7.90
CA GLN A 240 8.65 -0.21 -7.68
C GLN A 240 7.60 0.14 -8.75
N GLU A 241 6.46 0.69 -8.35
CA GLU A 241 5.40 1.16 -9.25
C GLU A 241 5.39 2.69 -9.40
N ILE A 242 6.43 3.38 -8.94
CA ILE A 242 6.47 4.82 -8.75
C ILE A 242 7.45 5.46 -9.73
N PHE A 243 6.93 6.33 -10.59
CA PHE A 243 7.71 7.10 -11.55
C PHE A 243 7.51 8.59 -11.30
N ARG A 244 8.57 9.29 -10.88
CA ARG A 244 8.54 10.75 -10.72
C ARG A 244 9.02 11.41 -12.00
N CYS A 245 8.18 12.23 -12.61
CA CYS A 245 8.43 12.89 -13.89
C CYS A 245 8.66 14.39 -13.70
N LYS A 246 9.53 14.99 -14.52
CA LYS A 246 9.54 16.46 -14.65
C LYS A 246 8.21 16.90 -15.29
N THR A 247 7.44 17.76 -14.63
CA THR A 247 6.18 18.26 -15.19
C THR A 247 6.47 19.28 -16.30
N PRO A 248 5.94 19.10 -17.52
CA PRO A 248 6.09 20.09 -18.59
C PRO A 248 5.49 21.45 -18.21
N LEU A 249 6.09 22.55 -18.65
CA LEU A 249 5.64 23.91 -18.33
C LEU A 249 4.18 24.17 -18.74
N THR A 250 3.73 23.63 -19.87
CA THR A 250 2.34 23.74 -20.33
C THR A 250 1.35 23.06 -19.38
N VAL A 251 1.73 21.92 -18.80
CA VAL A 251 0.93 21.18 -17.80
C VAL A 251 0.97 21.92 -16.46
N LEU A 252 2.13 22.44 -16.07
CA LEU A 252 2.30 23.24 -14.87
C LEU A 252 1.46 24.53 -14.92
N ASN A 253 1.39 25.19 -16.07
CA ASN A 253 0.52 26.35 -16.29
C ASN A 253 -0.96 25.99 -16.18
N SER A 254 -1.39 24.85 -16.75
CA SER A 254 -2.75 24.34 -16.55
C SER A 254 -3.05 24.08 -15.08
N TYR A 255 -2.11 23.50 -14.33
CA TYR A 255 -2.24 23.28 -12.90
C TYR A 255 -2.45 24.58 -12.12
N TYR A 256 -1.61 25.61 -12.35
CA TYR A 256 -1.76 26.89 -11.63
C TYR A 256 -3.04 27.64 -12.01
N LYS A 257 -3.54 27.44 -13.23
CA LYS A 257 -4.83 27.95 -13.69
C LYS A 257 -6.03 27.08 -13.27
N LYS A 258 -5.81 25.99 -12.52
CA LYS A 258 -6.84 25.01 -12.10
C LYS A 258 -7.67 24.48 -13.28
N MET A 259 -7.01 24.25 -14.41
CA MET A 259 -7.59 23.66 -15.62
C MET A 259 -7.47 22.13 -15.61
N ASP A 260 -8.22 21.47 -16.49
CA ASP A 260 -8.11 20.03 -16.72
C ASP A 260 -6.67 19.62 -17.06
N LEU A 261 -6.20 18.61 -16.33
CA LEU A 261 -4.87 18.06 -16.50
C LEU A 261 -4.90 16.87 -17.48
N PRO A 262 -3.86 16.74 -18.33
CA PRO A 262 -3.77 15.63 -19.28
C PRO A 262 -3.64 14.30 -18.55
N LEU A 263 -4.04 13.22 -19.23
CA LEU A 263 -3.64 11.87 -18.85
C LEU A 263 -2.12 11.76 -18.90
N VAL A 264 -1.54 11.03 -17.95
CA VAL A 264 -0.12 10.77 -17.87
C VAL A 264 0.16 9.28 -17.92
N SER A 265 1.16 8.88 -18.70
CA SER A 265 1.63 7.50 -18.79
C SER A 265 3.15 7.47 -18.78
N VAL A 266 3.71 6.26 -18.77
CA VAL A 266 5.15 5.99 -18.81
C VAL A 266 5.43 5.05 -19.99
N LYS A 267 6.56 5.27 -20.66
CA LYS A 267 7.09 4.38 -21.70
C LYS A 267 8.58 4.15 -21.52
N THR A 268 9.11 3.07 -22.07
CA THR A 268 10.56 2.90 -22.21
C THR A 268 11.09 3.81 -23.33
N LYS A 269 12.41 4.01 -23.37
CA LYS A 269 13.07 4.76 -24.45
C LYS A 269 13.39 3.92 -25.68
N ASP A 270 13.08 2.64 -25.67
CA ASP A 270 13.39 1.75 -26.79
C ASP A 270 12.69 2.21 -28.07
N ARG A 271 13.31 1.97 -29.23
CA ARG A 271 12.70 2.33 -30.51
C ARG A 271 11.38 1.57 -30.68
N GLY A 272 10.32 2.29 -31.03
CA GLY A 272 8.97 1.71 -31.17
C GLY A 272 8.23 1.47 -29.85
N ALA A 273 8.81 1.81 -28.69
CA ALA A 273 8.14 1.61 -27.41
C ALA A 273 6.84 2.41 -27.29
N ILE A 274 5.76 1.68 -27.03
CA ILE A 274 4.42 2.22 -26.79
C ILE A 274 4.30 2.55 -25.30
N ALA A 275 3.63 3.65 -24.98
CA ALA A 275 3.33 3.98 -23.58
C ALA A 275 2.29 3.03 -23.01
N LEU A 276 2.37 2.75 -21.71
CA LEU A 276 1.33 1.98 -21.04
C LEU A 276 -0.05 2.61 -21.33
N PRO A 277 -1.11 1.80 -21.45
CA PRO A 277 -2.47 2.28 -21.26
C PRO A 277 -2.54 3.11 -19.98
N SER A 278 -3.37 4.14 -19.96
CA SER A 278 -3.45 5.03 -18.80
C SER A 278 -4.87 5.47 -18.50
N VAL A 279 -5.20 5.39 -17.23
CA VAL A 279 -6.33 6.09 -16.61
C VAL A 279 -5.86 7.17 -15.62
N ALA A 280 -4.54 7.29 -15.44
CA ALA A 280 -3.91 8.19 -14.49
C ALA A 280 -4.03 9.64 -14.95
N ARG A 281 -4.84 10.42 -14.24
CA ARG A 281 -4.86 11.88 -14.32
C ARG A 281 -4.23 12.46 -13.05
N PRO A 282 -3.28 13.40 -13.15
CA PRO A 282 -2.65 13.97 -11.97
C PRO A 282 -3.70 14.66 -11.08
N GLU A 283 -3.82 14.22 -9.83
CA GLU A 283 -4.66 14.91 -8.86
C GLU A 283 -3.93 16.11 -8.25
N ILE A 284 -4.71 17.14 -7.93
CA ILE A 284 -4.22 18.39 -7.36
C ILE A 284 -4.16 18.25 -5.83
N LEU A 285 -2.94 18.15 -5.30
CA LEU A 285 -2.72 18.16 -3.86
C LEU A 285 -2.85 19.59 -3.31
N LYS A 286 -3.37 19.72 -2.07
CA LYS A 286 -3.39 21.01 -1.37
C LYS A 286 -1.96 21.54 -1.24
N ARG A 287 -1.77 22.80 -1.65
CA ARG A 287 -0.43 23.43 -1.63
C ARG A 287 0.03 23.63 -0.20
N TYR A 288 1.11 22.96 0.18
CA TYR A 288 1.86 23.30 1.38
C TYR A 288 2.73 24.55 1.12
N ARG A 289 2.45 25.66 1.82
CA ARG A 289 3.27 26.87 1.74
C ARG A 289 4.42 26.77 2.75
N ARG A 290 5.58 26.30 2.28
CA ARG A 290 6.83 26.16 3.07
C ARG A 290 7.32 27.49 3.67
N THR A 291 6.93 28.62 3.08
CA THR A 291 7.35 29.98 3.47
C THR A 291 6.69 30.49 4.74
N GLN A 292 5.67 29.80 5.26
CA GLN A 292 5.11 30.11 6.57
C GLN A 292 5.46 28.95 7.49
N LYS A 293 6.13 29.22 8.61
CA LYS A 293 6.32 28.29 9.74
C LYS A 293 4.98 27.92 10.41
N LYS A 294 3.89 27.77 9.64
CA LYS A 294 2.60 27.34 10.16
C LYS A 294 2.73 25.89 10.58
N LYS A 295 2.43 25.66 11.86
CA LYS A 295 2.21 24.34 12.44
C LYS A 295 1.26 23.55 11.54
N LYS A 296 1.56 22.27 11.32
CA LYS A 296 0.69 21.36 10.59
C LYS A 296 -0.67 21.30 11.26
N LYS A 297 -1.73 21.03 10.48
CA LYS A 297 -3.10 20.94 11.01
C LYS A 297 -3.21 19.79 12.03
N HIS A 298 -2.52 18.70 11.75
CA HIS A 298 -2.50 17.49 12.57
C HIS A 298 -1.04 17.14 12.91
N SER A 299 -0.79 16.91 14.19
CA SER A 299 0.51 16.41 14.69
C SER A 299 0.73 14.94 14.33
N MET A 300 -0.31 14.12 14.39
CA MET A 300 -0.26 12.69 14.09
C MET A 300 -1.44 12.27 13.23
N CYS A 301 -1.13 11.59 12.13
CA CYS A 301 -2.09 10.95 11.24
C CYS A 301 -1.77 9.46 11.09
N ILE A 302 -2.74 8.66 10.66
CA ILE A 302 -2.50 7.29 10.23
C ILE A 302 -2.93 7.11 8.78
N CYS A 303 -2.08 6.43 8.00
CA CYS A 303 -2.38 5.88 6.69
C CYS A 303 -2.52 4.36 6.81
N THR A 304 -3.59 3.80 6.23
CA THR A 304 -3.78 2.34 6.17
C THR A 304 -4.48 1.94 4.88
N MET A 305 -4.39 0.66 4.51
CA MET A 305 -5.09 0.08 3.36
C MET A 305 -5.90 -1.13 3.82
N VAL A 306 -7.18 -1.17 3.47
CA VAL A 306 -8.13 -2.14 3.99
C VAL A 306 -8.88 -2.85 2.88
N ARG A 307 -9.22 -4.11 3.12
CA ARG A 307 -10.28 -4.83 2.42
C ARG A 307 -11.09 -5.60 3.46
N ASN A 308 -12.40 -5.36 3.51
CA ASN A 308 -13.34 -6.05 4.40
C ASN A 308 -13.00 -5.93 5.91
N GLN A 309 -12.62 -4.74 6.37
CA GLN A 309 -12.24 -4.49 7.76
C GLN A 309 -13.21 -3.56 8.52
N ALA A 310 -14.43 -3.35 8.02
CA ALA A 310 -15.38 -2.39 8.59
C ALA A 310 -15.70 -2.64 10.07
N ARG A 311 -15.80 -3.92 10.47
CA ARG A 311 -16.09 -4.32 11.85
C ARG A 311 -15.05 -3.86 12.87
N PHE A 312 -13.79 -3.70 12.46
CA PHE A 312 -12.69 -3.35 13.36
C PHE A 312 -12.45 -1.84 13.43
N LEU A 313 -12.98 -1.06 12.47
CA LEU A 313 -12.71 0.37 12.39
C LEU A 313 -13.17 1.14 13.62
N ARG A 314 -14.28 0.74 14.24
CA ARG A 314 -14.87 1.49 15.36
C ARG A 314 -13.96 1.46 16.59
N GLU A 315 -13.61 0.26 17.07
CA GLU A 315 -12.63 0.07 18.15
C GLU A 315 -11.31 0.76 17.81
N TRP A 316 -10.78 0.52 16.60
CA TRP A 316 -9.47 1.02 16.19
C TRP A 316 -9.40 2.55 16.15
N VAL A 317 -10.41 3.24 15.58
CA VAL A 317 -10.42 4.71 15.52
C VAL A 317 -10.64 5.33 16.89
N ILE A 318 -11.59 4.82 17.68
CA ILE A 318 -11.88 5.34 19.03
C ILE A 318 -10.64 5.23 19.92
N TYR A 319 -10.00 4.05 19.91
CA TYR A 319 -8.75 3.82 20.61
C TYR A 319 -7.65 4.79 20.19
N HIS A 320 -7.36 4.86 18.88
CA HIS A 320 -6.27 5.66 18.35
C HIS A 320 -6.49 7.17 18.57
N SER A 321 -7.74 7.63 18.55
CA SER A 321 -8.10 8.99 18.92
C SER A 321 -7.69 9.30 20.36
N ARG A 322 -8.00 8.39 21.30
CA ARG A 322 -7.72 8.58 22.72
C ARG A 322 -6.23 8.67 23.03
N VAL A 323 -5.40 7.93 22.31
CA VAL A 323 -3.93 7.96 22.46
C VAL A 323 -3.26 9.09 21.67
N GLY A 324 -4.02 9.86 20.89
CA GLY A 324 -3.59 11.14 20.31
C GLY A 324 -3.47 11.20 18.78
N VAL A 325 -3.99 10.22 18.05
CA VAL A 325 -4.13 10.31 16.58
C VAL A 325 -5.27 11.25 16.22
N GLN A 326 -5.06 12.10 15.21
CA GLN A 326 -6.00 13.19 14.91
C GLN A 326 -6.68 13.07 13.55
N ARG A 327 -6.16 12.23 12.65
CA ARG A 327 -6.68 12.08 11.29
C ARG A 327 -6.32 10.73 10.69
N TRP A 328 -7.26 10.15 9.96
CA TRP A 328 -7.12 8.87 9.29
C TRP A 328 -7.28 9.01 7.79
N LEU A 329 -6.36 8.40 7.04
CA LEU A 329 -6.42 8.26 5.60
C LEU A 329 -6.51 6.75 5.30
N ILE A 330 -7.73 6.28 5.01
CA ILE A 330 -8.04 4.87 4.82
C ILE A 330 -8.17 4.60 3.32
N TYR A 331 -7.35 3.71 2.78
CA TYR A 331 -7.38 3.30 1.39
C TYR A 331 -8.22 2.04 1.26
N ASP A 332 -9.37 2.14 0.59
CA ASP A 332 -10.27 1.02 0.38
C ASP A 332 -9.87 0.21 -0.86
N ASN A 333 -9.32 -0.99 -0.66
CA ASN A 333 -8.95 -1.94 -1.71
C ASN A 333 -10.09 -2.91 -2.05
N ASN A 334 -11.20 -2.31 -2.44
CA ASN A 334 -12.41 -2.99 -2.88
C ASN A 334 -13.07 -3.82 -1.77
N SER A 335 -13.37 -3.17 -0.65
CA SER A 335 -14.22 -3.78 0.37
C SER A 335 -15.64 -4.03 -0.17
N GLU A 336 -16.20 -5.16 0.22
CA GLU A 336 -17.55 -5.63 -0.04
C GLU A 336 -18.45 -5.50 1.20
N ASP A 337 -17.86 -5.28 2.37
CA ASP A 337 -18.56 -5.01 3.62
C ASP A 337 -19.07 -3.55 3.69
N LYS A 338 -19.58 -3.18 4.87
CA LYS A 338 -20.21 -1.88 5.14
C LYS A 338 -19.19 -0.78 5.48
N ILE A 339 -18.01 -0.77 4.84
CA ILE A 339 -16.92 0.18 5.15
C ILE A 339 -17.35 1.65 5.10
N GLU A 340 -18.17 2.02 4.12
CA GLU A 340 -18.69 3.38 3.99
C GLU A 340 -19.61 3.76 5.15
N GLN A 341 -20.47 2.85 5.58
CA GLN A 341 -21.36 3.07 6.73
C GLN A 341 -20.55 3.21 8.03
N ALA A 342 -19.52 2.37 8.21
CA ALA A 342 -18.63 2.45 9.36
C ALA A 342 -17.87 3.80 9.41
N VAL A 343 -17.32 4.26 8.28
CA VAL A 343 -16.65 5.56 8.19
C VAL A 343 -17.62 6.72 8.38
N ASN A 344 -18.81 6.66 7.80
CA ASN A 344 -19.82 7.72 7.94
C ASN A 344 -20.30 7.85 9.39
N SER A 345 -20.54 6.73 10.08
CA SER A 345 -20.91 6.72 11.50
C SER A 345 -19.82 7.36 12.37
N LEU A 346 -18.56 7.02 12.15
CA LEU A 346 -17.44 7.65 12.85
C LEU A 346 -17.30 9.14 12.50
N GLY A 347 -17.55 9.52 11.25
CA GLY A 347 -17.56 10.93 10.83
C GLY A 347 -18.63 11.75 11.55
N GLN A 348 -19.84 11.19 11.74
CA GLN A 348 -20.91 11.81 12.53
C GLN A 348 -20.53 11.97 14.01
N SER A 349 -19.66 11.11 14.53
CA SER A 349 -19.04 11.23 15.86
C SER A 349 -17.81 12.15 15.89
N ASN A 350 -17.63 13.03 14.89
CA ASN A 350 -16.55 14.01 14.77
C ASN A 350 -15.13 13.44 14.58
N TYR A 351 -14.97 12.19 14.16
CA TYR A 351 -13.65 11.65 13.78
C TYR A 351 -13.23 12.12 12.38
N SER A 352 -12.00 12.62 12.24
CA SER A 352 -11.48 13.12 10.96
C SER A 352 -10.96 11.99 10.08
N ILE A 353 -11.86 11.34 9.36
CA ILE A 353 -11.54 10.19 8.49
C ILE A 353 -11.69 10.60 7.03
N THR A 354 -10.80 10.07 6.18
CA THR A 354 -10.91 10.15 4.73
C THR A 354 -10.83 8.75 4.16
N LEU A 355 -11.91 8.28 3.54
CA LEU A 355 -11.93 7.06 2.75
C LEU A 355 -11.51 7.38 1.32
N HIS A 356 -10.45 6.75 0.85
CA HIS A 356 -9.92 6.91 -0.49
C HIS A 356 -10.11 5.61 -1.28
N PRO A 357 -10.95 5.60 -2.34
CA PRO A 357 -11.09 4.44 -3.20
C PRO A 357 -9.76 4.10 -3.87
N TRP A 358 -9.27 2.88 -3.68
CA TRP A 358 -7.98 2.44 -4.23
C TRP A 358 -8.11 1.02 -4.80
N PRO A 359 -8.74 0.86 -5.97
CA PRO A 359 -9.13 -0.46 -6.48
C PRO A 359 -7.99 -1.28 -7.08
N TRP A 360 -6.78 -0.76 -7.04
CA TRP A 360 -5.64 -1.30 -7.76
C TRP A 360 -5.09 -2.53 -7.02
N VAL A 361 -5.03 -3.66 -7.72
CA VAL A 361 -4.66 -4.96 -7.17
C VAL A 361 -3.18 -4.99 -6.81
N LYS A 362 -2.82 -5.47 -5.61
CA LYS A 362 -1.41 -5.65 -5.19
C LYS A 362 -0.61 -4.35 -5.33
N THR A 363 -1.04 -3.29 -4.64
CA THR A 363 -0.46 -1.93 -4.76
C THR A 363 -0.28 -1.24 -3.41
N GLN A 364 -0.10 -1.98 -2.31
CA GLN A 364 -0.01 -1.39 -0.96
C GLN A 364 1.09 -0.33 -0.85
N GLU A 365 2.29 -0.64 -1.34
CA GLU A 365 3.46 0.25 -1.31
C GLU A 365 3.22 1.54 -2.11
N ALA A 366 2.57 1.42 -3.28
CA ALA A 366 2.17 2.56 -4.08
C ALA A 366 1.08 3.39 -3.39
N GLY A 367 0.08 2.73 -2.78
CA GLY A 367 -0.98 3.37 -2.01
C GLY A 367 -0.44 4.13 -0.80
N PHE A 368 0.55 3.58 -0.10
CA PHE A 368 1.22 4.25 1.01
C PHE A 368 2.07 5.43 0.55
N ALA A 369 2.80 5.32 -0.56
CA ALA A 369 3.50 6.47 -1.15
C ALA A 369 2.51 7.58 -1.57
N HIS A 370 1.39 7.21 -2.18
CA HIS A 370 0.30 8.13 -2.51
C HIS A 370 -0.29 8.79 -1.25
N CYS A 371 -0.50 8.03 -0.17
CA CYS A 371 -0.98 8.54 1.11
C CYS A 371 0.01 9.52 1.75
N ALA A 372 1.30 9.19 1.76
CA ALA A 372 2.34 10.04 2.32
C ALA A 372 2.37 11.42 1.65
N LEU A 373 2.29 11.46 0.31
CA LEU A 373 2.25 12.71 -0.45
C LEU A 373 1.03 13.58 -0.11
N ARG A 374 -0.14 12.95 0.06
CA ARG A 374 -1.38 13.64 0.47
C ARG A 374 -1.31 14.17 1.90
N ALA A 375 -0.85 13.33 2.82
CA ALA A 375 -0.76 13.66 4.23
C ALA A 375 0.25 14.78 4.49
N ARG A 376 1.31 14.88 3.68
CA ARG A 376 2.40 15.87 3.84
C ARG A 376 1.91 17.31 3.99
N ALA A 377 0.80 17.73 3.38
CA ALA A 377 0.34 19.11 3.54
C ALA A 377 -0.27 19.40 4.93
N GLU A 378 -0.84 18.39 5.58
CA GLU A 378 -1.70 18.55 6.76
C GLU A 378 -1.15 17.87 8.02
N CYS A 379 -0.31 16.85 7.88
CA CYS A 379 0.20 16.00 8.94
C CYS A 379 1.69 16.26 9.19
N GLU A 380 2.11 16.35 10.46
CA GLU A 380 3.52 16.42 10.85
C GLU A 380 4.16 15.03 10.86
N TRP A 381 3.47 14.07 11.49
CA TRP A 381 3.84 12.67 11.52
C TRP A 381 2.73 11.80 10.96
N VAL A 382 3.13 10.71 10.30
CA VAL A 382 2.21 9.74 9.71
C VAL A 382 2.65 8.33 10.11
N GLY A 383 1.80 7.63 10.84
CA GLY A 383 1.94 6.19 11.09
C GLY A 383 1.40 5.39 9.91
N PHE A 384 2.13 4.35 9.52
CA PHE A 384 1.67 3.38 8.53
C PHE A 384 1.44 2.07 9.29
N ILE A 385 0.21 1.86 9.76
CA ILE A 385 -0.16 0.69 10.57
C ILE A 385 -1.49 0.11 10.09
N ASP A 386 -1.67 -1.18 10.29
CA ASP A 386 -2.87 -1.92 9.89
C ASP A 386 -4.00 -1.75 10.93
N VAL A 387 -5.24 -2.10 10.56
CA VAL A 387 -6.41 -1.94 11.45
C VAL A 387 -6.40 -2.92 12.62
N ASP A 388 -5.61 -4.00 12.53
CA ASP A 388 -5.33 -4.94 13.61
C ASP A 388 -4.07 -4.55 14.43
N GLU A 389 -3.56 -3.32 14.30
CA GLU A 389 -2.37 -2.83 15.00
C GLU A 389 -2.68 -1.66 15.93
N PHE A 390 -2.24 -1.76 17.19
CA PHE A 390 -2.56 -0.81 18.25
C PHE A 390 -1.30 -0.31 18.95
N PHE A 391 -1.11 1.01 18.99
CA PHE A 391 -0.04 1.61 19.81
C PHE A 391 -0.30 1.36 21.28
N TYR A 392 0.68 0.83 22.01
CA TYR A 392 0.62 0.63 23.46
C TYR A 392 1.73 1.41 24.16
N PHE A 393 1.39 2.06 25.28
CA PHE A 393 2.27 2.91 26.07
C PHE A 393 2.34 2.37 27.51
N PRO A 394 3.30 1.49 27.83
CA PRO A 394 3.36 0.82 29.14
C PRO A 394 3.46 1.78 30.32
N ASN A 395 4.11 2.93 30.12
CA ASN A 395 4.28 3.98 31.13
C ASN A 395 3.11 4.99 31.19
N GLY A 396 2.03 4.76 30.45
CA GLY A 396 0.85 5.62 30.44
C GLY A 396 0.99 6.92 29.64
N LEU A 397 2.06 7.09 28.87
CA LEU A 397 2.21 8.21 27.93
C LEU A 397 1.19 8.14 26.78
N THR A 398 1.16 9.21 25.98
CA THR A 398 0.43 9.26 24.71
C THR A 398 1.39 9.42 23.53
N ILE A 399 0.90 9.22 22.30
CA ILE A 399 1.71 9.46 21.10
C ILE A 399 2.19 10.91 21.05
N ARG A 400 1.37 11.84 21.53
CA ARG A 400 1.70 13.27 21.56
C ARG A 400 2.92 13.54 22.44
N ASP A 401 3.01 12.87 23.59
CA ASP A 401 4.14 13.01 24.51
C ASP A 401 5.43 12.47 23.88
N VAL A 402 5.33 11.31 23.21
CA VAL A 402 6.46 10.73 22.46
C VAL A 402 6.92 11.68 21.36
N LEU A 403 6.01 12.17 20.52
CA LEU A 403 6.33 13.05 19.40
C LEU A 403 6.95 14.39 19.86
N LYS A 404 6.51 14.92 21.01
CA LYS A 404 7.05 16.17 21.59
C LYS A 404 8.56 16.07 21.88
N ASN A 405 9.06 14.90 22.30
CA ASN A 405 10.48 14.67 22.56
C ASN A 405 11.34 14.78 21.28
N TYR A 406 10.73 14.59 20.11
CA TYR A 406 11.40 14.67 18.81
C TYR A 406 11.09 15.97 18.05
N SER A 407 10.26 16.87 18.60
CA SER A 407 9.93 18.15 17.96
C SER A 407 11.16 19.04 17.73
N ASN A 408 12.14 18.99 18.64
CA ASN A 408 13.39 19.76 18.53
C ASN A 408 14.51 19.03 17.78
N GLN A 409 14.23 17.86 17.20
CA GLN A 409 15.19 17.05 16.46
C GLN A 409 14.78 17.00 14.98
N PRO A 410 15.08 18.06 14.19
CA PRO A 410 14.61 18.17 12.80
C PRO A 410 15.22 17.12 11.87
N TRP A 411 16.34 16.51 12.26
CA TRP A 411 17.02 15.44 11.54
C TRP A 411 16.39 14.05 11.74
N VAL A 412 15.49 13.89 12.72
CA VAL A 412 14.72 12.65 12.90
C VAL A 412 13.57 12.64 11.90
N GLY A 413 13.64 11.72 10.95
CA GLY A 413 12.64 11.53 9.90
C GLY A 413 11.71 10.34 10.13
N GLU A 414 12.12 9.40 10.97
CA GLU A 414 11.40 8.14 11.25
C GLU A 414 11.56 7.74 12.72
N LEU A 415 10.45 7.37 13.36
CA LEU A 415 10.42 6.66 14.63
C LEU A 415 10.05 5.21 14.35
N ARG A 416 10.85 4.29 14.88
CA ARG A 416 10.63 2.84 14.76
C ARG A 416 10.18 2.30 16.09
N THR A 417 9.13 1.51 16.08
CA THR A 417 8.54 0.92 17.29
C THR A 417 8.50 -0.59 17.16
N ASP A 418 8.85 -1.29 18.22
CA ASP A 418 8.74 -2.75 18.25
C ASP A 418 7.28 -3.18 18.17
N CYS A 419 7.06 -4.38 17.62
CA CYS A 419 5.75 -4.92 17.33
C CYS A 419 5.68 -6.36 17.82
N HIS A 420 4.61 -6.74 18.52
CA HIS A 420 4.39 -8.11 18.96
C HIS A 420 3.10 -8.67 18.36
N ASN A 421 3.19 -9.89 17.82
CA ASN A 421 2.05 -10.59 17.24
C ASN A 421 1.24 -11.29 18.33
N PHE A 422 -0.07 -11.05 18.34
CA PHE A 422 -1.05 -11.69 19.22
C PHE A 422 -1.78 -12.82 18.49
N GLY A 423 -2.10 -13.86 19.28
CA GLY A 423 -2.82 -15.07 18.88
C GLY A 423 -4.28 -15.09 19.33
N PRO A 424 -5.04 -16.15 18.98
CA PRO A 424 -6.48 -16.20 19.23
C PRO A 424 -6.85 -16.30 20.71
N SER A 425 -5.89 -16.59 21.60
CA SER A 425 -6.10 -16.54 23.06
C SER A 425 -7.22 -17.47 23.56
N GLY A 426 -7.35 -18.64 22.94
CA GLY A 426 -8.40 -19.63 23.22
C GLY A 426 -9.73 -19.37 22.50
N HIS A 427 -9.87 -18.26 21.77
CA HIS A 427 -11.12 -17.92 21.09
C HIS A 427 -11.28 -18.64 19.76
N LYS A 428 -12.46 -19.25 19.57
CA LYS A 428 -12.92 -19.84 18.30
C LYS A 428 -13.73 -18.89 17.43
N LYS A 429 -14.07 -17.71 17.97
CA LYS A 429 -14.82 -16.65 17.30
C LYS A 429 -14.23 -15.30 17.70
N ALA A 430 -14.39 -14.30 16.85
CA ALA A 430 -14.04 -12.92 17.11
C ALA A 430 -14.69 -12.47 18.45
N PRO A 431 -13.91 -11.94 19.40
CA PRO A 431 -14.43 -11.45 20.66
C PRO A 431 -15.44 -10.32 20.44
N GLU A 432 -16.59 -10.40 21.13
CA GLU A 432 -17.64 -9.39 21.04
C GLU A 432 -17.18 -8.03 21.58
N ASN A 433 -16.34 -8.04 22.62
CA ASN A 433 -15.83 -6.84 23.28
C ASN A 433 -14.60 -6.21 22.59
N GLY A 434 -14.29 -6.62 21.35
CA GLY A 434 -13.17 -6.10 20.57
C GLY A 434 -11.88 -6.91 20.66
N VAL A 435 -10.98 -6.68 19.70
CA VAL A 435 -9.75 -7.44 19.53
C VAL A 435 -8.79 -7.22 20.68
N VAL A 436 -8.75 -6.01 21.23
CA VAL A 436 -7.82 -5.66 22.30
C VAL A 436 -8.15 -6.38 23.61
N THR A 437 -9.44 -6.56 23.88
CA THR A 437 -9.88 -7.14 25.15
C THR A 437 -9.94 -8.66 25.13
N GLY A 438 -10.23 -9.25 23.98
CA GLY A 438 -10.31 -10.70 23.85
C GLY A 438 -9.00 -11.40 23.52
N TYR A 439 -8.06 -10.74 22.84
CA TYR A 439 -6.79 -11.36 22.50
C TYR A 439 -5.67 -10.91 23.44
N THR A 440 -5.28 -11.74 24.40
CA THR A 440 -4.22 -11.45 25.38
C THR A 440 -3.03 -12.40 25.35
N CYS A 441 -3.05 -13.41 24.48
CA CYS A 441 -1.89 -14.25 24.23
C CYS A 441 -1.05 -13.68 23.10
N ARG A 442 0.28 -13.62 23.29
CA ARG A 442 1.19 -13.19 22.24
C ARG A 442 2.42 -14.07 22.10
N MET A 443 3.07 -13.93 20.96
CA MET A 443 4.40 -14.49 20.71
C MET A 443 5.47 -13.73 21.52
N LEU A 444 6.49 -14.45 21.98
CA LEU A 444 7.60 -13.90 22.75
C LEU A 444 8.50 -13.04 21.87
N ALA A 445 8.89 -13.57 20.72
CA ALA A 445 9.75 -12.87 19.78
C ALA A 445 9.01 -11.68 19.13
N PRO A 446 9.63 -10.50 19.05
CA PRO A 446 9.05 -9.38 18.32
C PRO A 446 9.01 -9.67 16.81
N GLU A 447 8.00 -9.10 16.15
CA GLU A 447 7.90 -8.98 14.71
C GLU A 447 8.77 -7.82 14.21
N ARG A 448 8.87 -7.66 12.89
CA ARG A 448 9.41 -6.43 12.29
C ARG A 448 8.74 -5.20 12.90
N HIS A 449 9.56 -4.19 13.21
CA HIS A 449 9.12 -2.89 13.71
C HIS A 449 8.09 -2.25 12.77
N LYS A 450 7.39 -1.23 13.26
CA LYS A 450 6.57 -0.33 12.43
C LYS A 450 7.13 1.09 12.50
N SER A 451 6.76 1.91 11.53
CA SER A 451 7.29 3.27 11.45
C SER A 451 6.23 4.36 11.53
N ILE A 452 6.61 5.43 12.21
CA ILE A 452 5.96 6.74 12.17
C ILE A 452 6.93 7.69 11.50
N ILE A 453 6.56 8.26 10.37
CA ILE A 453 7.47 9.06 9.54
C ILE A 453 7.04 10.52 9.46
N ARG A 454 8.01 11.41 9.25
CA ARG A 454 7.75 12.76 8.75
C ARG A 454 7.67 12.71 7.23
N PRO A 455 6.55 13.07 6.60
CA PRO A 455 6.45 13.02 5.13
C PRO A 455 7.49 13.89 4.40
N GLU A 456 7.99 14.97 5.02
CA GLU A 456 9.07 15.80 4.48
C GLU A 456 10.45 15.13 4.48
N ALA A 457 10.63 14.08 5.29
CA ALA A 457 11.88 13.34 5.39
C ALA A 457 11.99 12.25 4.32
N LEU A 458 10.96 12.03 3.51
CA LEU A 458 10.93 10.98 2.50
C LEU A 458 11.89 11.25 1.34
N ASN A 459 12.51 10.18 0.84
CA ASN A 459 13.28 10.19 -0.38
C ASN A 459 12.38 10.49 -1.60
N LYS A 460 12.91 11.19 -2.62
CA LYS A 460 12.16 11.53 -3.85
C LYS A 460 11.61 10.30 -4.59
N SER A 461 12.28 9.15 -4.47
CA SER A 461 11.86 7.87 -5.06
C SER A 461 10.62 7.26 -4.38
N LEU A 462 10.33 7.66 -3.13
CA LEU A 462 9.22 7.13 -2.31
C LEU A 462 9.26 5.60 -2.09
N ILE A 463 10.44 4.99 -2.24
CA ILE A 463 10.61 3.56 -1.97
C ILE A 463 10.17 3.25 -0.55
N ASN A 464 9.35 2.22 -0.43
CA ASN A 464 8.94 1.69 0.85
C ASN A 464 8.84 0.17 0.86
N VAL A 465 8.98 -0.40 2.05
CA VAL A 465 8.79 -1.81 2.35
C VAL A 465 7.58 -1.89 3.28
N VAL A 466 6.41 -1.61 2.71
CA VAL A 466 5.12 -1.47 3.41
C VAL A 466 5.18 -0.38 4.49
N HIS A 467 5.53 -0.72 5.72
CA HIS A 467 5.49 0.21 6.85
C HIS A 467 6.76 1.07 6.98
N HIS A 468 7.77 0.89 6.13
CA HIS A 468 9.05 1.60 6.21
C HIS A 468 9.36 2.35 4.93
N PHE A 469 9.82 3.59 5.03
CA PHE A 469 10.23 4.37 3.87
C PHE A 469 11.72 4.64 3.85
N HIS A 470 12.29 4.71 2.64
CA HIS A 470 13.61 5.27 2.47
C HIS A 470 13.58 6.78 2.75
N LEU A 471 14.43 7.22 3.66
CA LEU A 471 14.58 8.63 4.00
C LEU A 471 15.49 9.35 2.99
N ARG A 472 15.32 10.66 2.86
CA ARG A 472 16.25 11.51 2.13
C ARG A 472 17.55 11.69 2.91
N GLU A 473 18.59 12.11 2.20
CA GLU A 473 19.89 12.38 2.79
C GLU A 473 19.80 13.36 3.98
N GLY A 474 20.60 13.10 5.02
CA GLY A 474 20.63 13.87 6.26
C GLY A 474 19.54 13.53 7.28
N MET A 475 18.50 12.78 6.88
CA MET A 475 17.46 12.32 7.80
C MET A 475 17.80 10.95 8.38
N ARG A 476 17.41 10.71 9.64
CA ARG A 476 17.70 9.48 10.37
C ARG A 476 16.45 8.87 10.99
N SER A 477 16.53 7.57 11.23
CA SER A 477 15.57 6.82 12.02
C SER A 477 16.04 6.66 13.45
N VAL A 478 15.09 6.61 14.39
CA VAL A 478 15.35 6.38 15.82
C VAL A 478 14.41 5.28 16.31
N ASN A 479 14.94 4.33 17.06
CA ASN A 479 14.14 3.30 17.72
C ASN A 479 13.57 3.87 19.02
N VAL A 480 12.26 3.79 19.19
CA VAL A 480 11.58 4.14 20.44
C VAL A 480 11.68 2.95 21.39
N GLY A 481 12.07 3.19 22.64
CA GLY A 481 12.24 2.11 23.62
C GLY A 481 10.92 1.42 23.95
N GLN A 482 10.95 0.10 24.13
CA GLN A 482 9.76 -0.73 24.42
C GLN A 482 8.98 -0.27 25.66
N GLY A 483 9.65 0.26 26.69
CA GLY A 483 8.99 0.81 27.88
C GLY A 483 8.25 2.14 27.64
N VAL A 484 8.42 2.76 26.46
CA VAL A 484 7.81 4.04 26.07
C VAL A 484 6.65 3.81 25.13
N MET A 485 6.88 3.06 24.04
CA MET A 485 5.86 2.78 23.03
C MET A 485 6.21 1.49 22.29
N LEU A 486 5.20 0.66 22.08
CA LEU A 486 5.25 -0.54 21.25
C LEU A 486 3.93 -0.69 20.47
N ILE A 487 3.85 -1.69 19.59
CA ILE A 487 2.62 -2.04 18.88
C ILE A 487 2.20 -3.46 19.22
N ASN A 488 0.94 -3.61 19.58
CA ASN A 488 0.27 -4.90 19.63
C ASN A 488 -0.38 -5.15 18.26
N HIS A 489 0.04 -6.22 17.59
CA HIS A 489 -0.47 -6.61 16.28
C HIS A 489 -1.30 -7.88 16.43
N TYR A 490 -2.62 -7.74 16.30
CA TYR A 490 -3.59 -8.82 16.37
C TYR A 490 -3.64 -9.62 15.06
N LYS A 491 -2.46 -10.14 14.68
CA LYS A 491 -2.18 -10.78 13.40
C LYS A 491 -2.95 -12.08 13.20
N TYR A 492 -3.03 -12.90 14.27
CA TYR A 492 -3.59 -14.25 14.27
C TYR A 492 -4.88 -14.28 15.08
N GLN A 493 -5.94 -13.69 14.55
CA GLN A 493 -7.27 -13.71 15.16
C GLN A 493 -7.93 -15.09 15.06
N ALA A 494 -9.13 -15.21 15.61
CA ALA A 494 -9.96 -16.40 15.46
C ALA A 494 -10.11 -16.81 13.97
N TRP A 495 -10.21 -18.11 13.72
CA TRP A 495 -10.00 -18.70 12.40
C TRP A 495 -10.92 -18.11 11.32
N GLU A 496 -12.18 -17.86 11.66
CA GLU A 496 -13.18 -17.32 10.76
C GLU A 496 -12.85 -15.91 10.26
N VAL A 497 -12.11 -15.12 11.05
CA VAL A 497 -11.53 -13.85 10.62
C VAL A 497 -10.24 -14.11 9.84
N PHE A 498 -9.33 -14.92 10.39
CA PHE A 498 -8.02 -15.12 9.79
C PHE A 498 -8.09 -15.68 8.37
N LYS A 499 -9.01 -16.60 8.10
CA LYS A 499 -9.20 -17.21 6.76
C LYS A 499 -9.55 -16.20 5.68
N GLU A 500 -10.04 -15.01 6.02
CA GLU A 500 -10.27 -13.94 5.02
C GLU A 500 -8.97 -13.49 4.37
N LYS A 501 -7.82 -13.59 5.08
CA LYS A 501 -6.50 -13.30 4.53
C LYS A 501 -6.15 -14.21 3.35
N PHE A 502 -6.75 -15.41 3.23
CA PHE A 502 -6.53 -16.33 2.10
C PHE A 502 -7.20 -15.91 0.80
N LYS A 503 -8.20 -15.02 0.86
CA LYS A 503 -8.94 -14.61 -0.34
C LYS A 503 -8.15 -13.63 -1.18
N ARG A 504 -7.46 -12.67 -0.54
CA ARG A 504 -6.71 -11.63 -1.25
C ARG A 504 -5.73 -10.93 -0.31
N ARG A 505 -4.48 -10.78 -0.75
CA ARG A 505 -3.53 -9.85 -0.13
C ARG A 505 -3.42 -8.54 -0.90
N VAL A 506 -3.19 -7.45 -0.17
CA VAL A 506 -3.00 -6.11 -0.76
C VAL A 506 -1.53 -5.76 -1.01
N ALA A 507 -0.60 -6.37 -0.25
CA ALA A 507 0.84 -6.15 -0.38
C ALA A 507 1.35 -6.54 -1.77
N THR A 508 2.14 -5.67 -2.40
CA THR A 508 2.54 -5.82 -3.81
C THR A 508 3.44 -7.02 -4.03
N TYR A 509 4.41 -7.22 -3.12
CA TYR A 509 5.49 -8.19 -3.28
C TYR A 509 5.32 -9.44 -2.39
N VAL A 510 4.11 -9.67 -1.87
CA VAL A 510 3.81 -10.86 -1.06
C VAL A 510 2.88 -11.78 -1.86
N ALA A 511 3.32 -13.03 -2.05
CA ALA A 511 2.56 -14.08 -2.69
C ALA A 511 1.19 -14.27 -2.03
N ASP A 512 0.18 -14.64 -2.82
CA ASP A 512 -1.11 -14.97 -2.23
C ASP A 512 -1.01 -16.25 -1.43
N TRP A 513 -1.89 -16.39 -0.44
CA TRP A 513 -1.81 -17.55 0.44
C TRP A 513 -1.98 -18.88 -0.30
N GLN A 514 -2.67 -18.86 -1.43
CA GLN A 514 -2.95 -20.03 -2.25
C GLN A 514 -1.74 -20.47 -3.09
N ASP A 515 -0.75 -19.59 -3.25
CA ASP A 515 0.47 -19.88 -4.00
C ASP A 515 1.46 -20.68 -3.14
N GLU A 516 2.14 -21.65 -3.74
CA GLU A 516 3.20 -22.43 -3.07
C GLU A 516 4.52 -21.64 -2.93
N GLU A 517 4.60 -20.47 -3.56
CA GLU A 517 5.77 -19.61 -3.46
C GLU A 517 5.92 -19.06 -2.03
N ASN A 518 7.15 -19.17 -1.49
CA ASN A 518 7.54 -18.58 -0.21
C ASN A 518 6.68 -19.04 0.99
N VAL A 519 6.21 -20.29 0.98
CA VAL A 519 5.43 -20.90 2.09
C VAL A 519 6.20 -20.85 3.42
N GLY A 520 7.54 -20.95 3.40
CA GLY A 520 8.40 -20.83 4.59
C GLY A 520 8.73 -19.40 5.02
N SER A 521 8.22 -18.37 4.34
CA SER A 521 8.54 -16.98 4.66
C SER A 521 7.87 -16.49 5.95
N LYS A 522 8.46 -15.47 6.58
CA LYS A 522 7.88 -14.79 7.75
C LYS A 522 6.56 -14.09 7.47
N ASP A 523 6.24 -13.89 6.19
CA ASP A 523 4.99 -13.26 5.77
C ASP A 523 3.81 -14.27 5.83
N ARG A 524 4.07 -15.57 6.03
CA ARG A 524 3.10 -16.65 6.21
C ARG A 524 2.88 -16.98 7.69
N ALA A 525 1.80 -17.71 7.97
CA ALA A 525 1.52 -18.23 9.31
C ALA A 525 2.32 -19.53 9.48
N PRO A 526 3.16 -19.62 10.51
CA PRO A 526 3.92 -20.84 10.79
C PRO A 526 3.01 -22.06 10.87
N GLY A 527 3.39 -23.13 10.17
CA GLY A 527 2.66 -24.41 10.18
C GLY A 527 1.31 -24.39 9.48
N LEU A 528 1.07 -23.41 8.59
CA LEU A 528 -0.14 -23.34 7.75
C LEU A 528 0.25 -23.45 6.27
N GLY A 529 -0.46 -24.32 5.54
CA GLY A 529 -0.23 -24.53 4.11
C GLY A 529 -0.91 -23.47 3.24
N THR A 530 -1.19 -23.83 1.99
CA THR A 530 -1.81 -22.95 0.99
C THR A 530 -3.34 -22.97 0.99
N LYS A 531 -3.94 -23.91 1.73
CA LYS A 531 -5.38 -24.09 1.82
C LYS A 531 -5.94 -23.49 3.11
N PRO A 532 -7.13 -22.88 3.07
CA PRO A 532 -7.80 -22.36 4.25
C PRO A 532 -8.48 -23.50 5.04
N VAL A 533 -7.67 -24.39 5.63
CA VAL A 533 -8.13 -25.45 6.54
C VAL A 533 -7.74 -25.09 7.96
N GLU A 534 -8.71 -25.08 8.87
CA GLU A 534 -8.49 -24.76 10.30
C GLU A 534 -7.67 -25.86 10.98
N PRO A 535 -6.50 -25.53 11.57
CA PRO A 535 -5.81 -26.47 12.44
C PRO A 535 -6.63 -26.75 13.71
N PRO A 536 -6.71 -28.00 14.20
CA PRO A 536 -7.46 -28.33 15.43
C PRO A 536 -7.04 -27.53 16.67
N ASP A 537 -5.77 -27.12 16.70
CA ASP A 537 -5.15 -26.37 17.79
C ASP A 537 -5.11 -24.85 17.55
N TRP A 538 -5.70 -24.33 16.45
CA TRP A 538 -5.65 -22.90 16.10
C TRP A 538 -5.98 -21.96 17.26
N PRO A 539 -7.04 -22.18 18.07
CA PRO A 539 -7.39 -21.28 19.17
C PRO A 539 -6.25 -21.08 20.19
N TYR A 540 -5.34 -22.04 20.32
CA TYR A 540 -4.25 -22.03 21.31
C TYR A 540 -2.88 -21.73 20.70
N ARG A 541 -2.79 -21.50 19.37
CA ARG A 541 -1.54 -21.14 18.71
C ARG A 541 -1.10 -19.71 19.03
N PHE A 542 0.20 -19.46 18.88
CA PHE A 542 0.81 -18.12 19.04
C PHE A 542 0.64 -17.51 20.44
N CYS A 543 0.53 -18.36 21.48
CA CYS A 543 0.48 -17.98 22.88
C CYS A 543 1.74 -18.44 23.62
N ASP A 544 2.83 -17.69 23.48
CA ASP A 544 4.07 -17.95 24.24
C ASP A 544 3.98 -17.36 25.65
N LEU A 545 3.27 -16.22 25.79
CA LEU A 545 2.99 -15.60 27.07
C LEU A 545 1.63 -14.89 27.07
N ASN A 546 1.07 -14.73 28.26
CA ASN A 546 -0.10 -13.90 28.50
C ASN A 546 0.33 -12.45 28.74
N ASP A 547 -0.16 -11.54 27.90
CA ASP A 547 0.08 -10.10 27.94
C ASP A 547 -1.26 -9.36 27.96
N THR A 548 -1.60 -8.81 29.12
CA THR A 548 -2.87 -8.13 29.38
C THR A 548 -2.72 -6.62 29.44
N GLY A 549 -1.51 -6.09 29.25
CA GLY A 549 -1.20 -4.69 29.58
C GLY A 549 -2.08 -3.69 28.84
N LEU A 550 -2.30 -3.92 27.54
CA LEU A 550 -3.17 -3.07 26.73
C LEU A 550 -4.66 -3.28 27.04
N ARG A 551 -5.10 -4.54 27.26
CA ARG A 551 -6.47 -4.85 27.69
C ARG A 551 -6.81 -4.11 28.98
N ASP A 552 -5.96 -4.23 29.99
CA ASP A 552 -6.20 -3.67 31.32
C ASP A 552 -6.26 -2.14 31.26
N TRP A 553 -5.43 -1.52 30.40
CA TRP A 553 -5.53 -0.10 30.11
C TRP A 553 -6.85 0.27 29.42
N VAL A 554 -7.27 -0.49 28.40
CA VAL A 554 -8.53 -0.26 27.68
C VAL A 554 -9.74 -0.36 28.61
N VAL A 555 -9.83 -1.43 29.39
CA VAL A 555 -10.91 -1.64 30.35
C VAL A 555 -10.97 -0.48 31.35
N ARG A 556 -9.82 -0.05 31.87
CA ARG A 556 -9.77 1.07 32.83
C ARG A 556 -10.18 2.41 32.23
N VAL A 557 -9.88 2.65 30.95
CA VAL A 557 -10.07 3.97 30.31
C VAL A 557 -11.42 4.12 29.61
N PHE A 558 -11.96 3.03 29.06
CA PHE A 558 -13.13 3.09 28.18
C PHE A 558 -14.37 2.39 28.73
N LYS A 559 -14.23 1.46 29.67
CA LYS A 559 -15.39 0.72 30.18
C LYS A 559 -16.30 1.67 30.94
N ASP A 560 -17.56 1.72 30.54
CA ASP A 560 -18.57 2.51 31.23
C ASP A 560 -18.77 1.97 32.66
N PRO A 561 -18.67 2.79 33.72
CA PRO A 561 -18.81 2.31 35.09
C PRO A 561 -20.22 1.82 35.46
N GLN A 562 -21.26 2.26 34.73
CA GLN A 562 -22.65 1.90 34.99
C GLN A 562 -23.08 0.67 34.20
N THR A 563 -22.81 0.64 32.88
CA THR A 563 -23.24 -0.47 32.00
C THR A 563 -22.20 -1.58 31.91
N GLY A 564 -20.93 -1.25 32.16
CA GLY A 564 -19.81 -2.17 31.93
C GLY A 564 -19.47 -2.37 30.45
N GLU A 565 -20.05 -1.59 29.55
CA GLU A 565 -19.84 -1.72 28.10
C GLU A 565 -18.66 -0.88 27.61
N LEU A 566 -18.12 -1.26 26.45
CA LEU A 566 -17.12 -0.48 25.72
C LEU A 566 -17.81 0.32 24.61
N PRO A 567 -17.25 1.46 24.18
CA PRO A 567 -17.96 2.39 23.28
C PRO A 567 -18.05 1.93 21.81
N TRP A 568 -17.51 0.76 21.48
CA TRP A 568 -17.48 0.21 20.11
C TRP A 568 -18.53 -0.85 19.87
#